data_AF-A0AAD1GV78-F1
#
_entry.id   AF-A0AAD1GV78-F1
#
_cell.length_a   1.000
_cell.length_b   1.000
_cell.length_c   1.000
_cell.angle_alpha   90.00
_cell.angle_beta   90.00
_cell.angle_gamma   90.00
#
_symmetry.space_group_name_H-M   'P 1'
#
loop_
_entity.id
_entity.type
_entity.pdbx_description
1 polymer ?
#
loop_
_entity_poly.entity_id
_entity_poly.type
_entity_poly.pdbx_seq_one_letter_code
_entity_poly.pdbx_strand_id
1 'polypeptide(L)'
;MSGNVKALFSKTEAHLGGALAPNLPILVANDSRLLPQTFEGGTITSKEIDNVTFNAGQLEHATGRASSNSTGLAVAGGTQDSNQFRFGGADWKVTKDLTLQYYYANLQDYYKQHFLGAVHVFPISEGQSFKTDLRYFDSSSDGRNGDAGYQFNNNGGYAKHAGEVDNKTWSAMFTYTLGGSAFLLGHQQVGDDGGFVYLNQGNVVNGNGRPEGAGGASFYLFTDSMINGFVRAGENTTFGQYSYDFASLGVPGLKASVAYLRGDDVKSATAGGSDYSEWERDMRVDYVIQQGALKGFGTTLRQGTYRSSGAGDSQDQTRLIFNYTYNFM
;
A
#
# COMPACT_ATOMS: atom_id res chain seq x y z
N MET A 1 -11.30 -3.89 -23.36
CA MET A 1 -9.86 -3.58 -23.40
C MET A 1 -9.69 -2.16 -22.90
N SER A 2 -9.12 -2.00 -21.71
CA SER A 2 -8.77 -0.68 -21.19
C SER A 2 -7.40 -0.28 -21.72
N GLY A 3 -7.22 0.99 -22.05
CA GLY A 3 -5.97 1.54 -22.53
C GLY A 3 -5.84 3.00 -22.11
N ASN A 4 -4.62 3.52 -22.19
CA ASN A 4 -4.32 4.91 -21.84
C ASN A 4 -3.90 5.68 -23.10
N VAL A 5 -4.46 6.87 -23.27
CA VAL A 5 -3.90 7.90 -24.14
C VAL A 5 -2.86 8.66 -23.33
N LYS A 6 -1.71 8.94 -23.94
CA LYS A 6 -0.63 9.70 -23.32
C LYS A 6 -0.25 10.91 -24.17
N ALA A 7 0.03 12.03 -23.52
CA ALA A 7 0.58 13.23 -24.14
C ALA A 7 1.81 13.68 -23.36
N LEU A 8 2.87 14.04 -24.07
CA LEU A 8 4.12 14.53 -23.49
C LEU A 8 4.42 15.93 -24.05
N PHE A 9 4.62 16.89 -23.16
CA PHE A 9 5.09 18.23 -23.51
C PHE A 9 6.22 18.62 -22.55
N SER A 10 7.40 18.94 -23.09
CA SER A 10 8.62 19.15 -22.29
C SER A 10 8.91 17.93 -21.37
N LYS A 11 8.98 18.14 -20.05
CA LYS A 11 9.19 17.11 -19.02
C LYS A 11 7.88 16.81 -18.28
N THR A 12 6.75 17.09 -18.91
CA THR A 12 5.41 16.92 -18.35
C THR A 12 4.61 15.92 -19.18
N GLU A 13 4.19 14.83 -18.54
CA GLU A 13 3.45 13.74 -19.17
C GLU A 13 2.06 13.64 -18.54
N ALA A 14 1.02 13.55 -19.38
CA ALA A 14 -0.35 13.36 -18.97
C ALA A 14 -0.90 12.05 -19.53
N HIS A 15 -1.59 11.28 -18.70
CA HIS A 15 -2.26 10.03 -19.06
C HIS A 15 -3.76 10.14 -18.81
N LEU A 16 -4.57 9.61 -19.72
CA LEU A 16 -6.02 9.52 -19.62
C LEU A 16 -6.48 8.15 -20.08
N GLY A 17 -7.27 7.44 -19.27
CA GLY A 17 -7.81 6.13 -19.65
C GLY A 17 -8.10 5.21 -18.47
N GLY A 18 -8.46 3.97 -18.78
CA GLY A 18 -8.93 2.95 -17.82
C GLY A 18 -7.88 1.93 -17.36
N ALA A 19 -6.61 2.13 -17.73
CA ALA A 19 -5.50 1.23 -17.43
C ALA A 19 -4.41 1.95 -16.60
N LEU A 20 -4.78 2.91 -15.76
CA LEU A 20 -3.86 3.59 -14.87
C LEU A 20 -3.49 2.65 -13.71
N ALA A 21 -2.22 2.61 -13.33
CA ALA A 21 -1.72 1.85 -12.18
C ALA A 21 -0.88 2.76 -11.28
N PRO A 22 -1.51 3.64 -10.47
CA PRO A 22 -0.80 4.56 -9.59
C PRO A 22 0.09 3.81 -8.59
N ASN A 23 1.26 4.37 -8.31
CA ASN A 23 2.15 3.93 -7.24
C ASN A 23 2.67 5.17 -6.50
N LEU A 24 1.76 5.82 -5.78
CA LEU A 24 1.96 7.06 -5.04
C LEU A 24 1.70 6.81 -3.55
N PRO A 25 2.26 7.64 -2.65
CA PRO A 25 2.04 7.46 -1.21
C PRO A 25 0.57 7.45 -0.77
N ILE A 26 -0.32 8.09 -1.53
CA ILE A 26 -1.76 8.17 -1.28
C ILE A 26 -2.58 7.10 -2.02
N LEU A 27 -1.97 6.34 -2.92
CA LEU A 27 -2.64 5.31 -3.70
C LEU A 27 -1.65 4.36 -4.37
N VAL A 28 -1.76 3.08 -4.04
CA VAL A 28 -1.00 2.00 -4.65
C VAL A 28 -1.97 1.02 -5.32
N ALA A 29 -1.86 0.88 -6.64
CA ALA A 29 -2.58 -0.15 -7.37
C ALA A 29 -2.15 -1.54 -6.90
N ASN A 30 -3.10 -2.36 -6.45
CA ASN A 30 -2.77 -3.67 -5.91
C ASN A 30 -2.42 -4.67 -7.01
N ASP A 31 -1.27 -5.35 -6.87
CA ASP A 31 -0.84 -6.45 -7.74
C ASP A 31 -0.44 -7.69 -6.92
N SER A 32 -1.14 -7.96 -5.81
CA SER A 32 -0.78 -9.05 -4.90
C SER A 32 -1.43 -10.39 -5.24
N ARG A 33 -2.10 -10.48 -6.41
CA ARG A 33 -2.81 -11.67 -6.94
C ARG A 33 -2.45 -11.84 -8.42
N LEU A 34 -3.32 -12.51 -9.20
CA LEU A 34 -2.99 -12.92 -10.57
C LEU A 34 -2.99 -11.74 -11.57
N LEU A 35 -3.93 -10.81 -11.42
CA LEU A 35 -4.05 -9.62 -12.26
C LEU A 35 -3.93 -8.37 -11.38
N PRO A 36 -3.33 -7.29 -11.91
CA PRO A 36 -3.26 -6.04 -11.18
C PRO A 36 -4.62 -5.34 -11.15
N GLN A 37 -4.84 -4.56 -10.11
CA GLN A 37 -5.88 -3.53 -10.07
C GLN A 37 -5.52 -2.42 -11.07
N THR A 38 -6.52 -1.89 -11.76
CA THR A 38 -6.37 -0.69 -12.58
C THR A 38 -7.38 0.37 -12.19
N PHE A 39 -7.06 1.62 -12.51
CA PHE A 39 -7.90 2.77 -12.28
C PHE A 39 -8.22 3.47 -13.60
N GLU A 40 -9.37 4.14 -13.60
CA GLU A 40 -9.83 4.99 -14.67
C GLU A 40 -9.81 6.45 -14.25
N GLY A 41 -9.29 7.32 -15.11
CA GLY A 41 -9.25 8.76 -14.88
C GLY A 41 -8.13 9.44 -15.63
N GLY A 42 -7.68 10.57 -15.10
CA GLY A 42 -6.60 11.39 -15.65
C GLY A 42 -5.50 11.65 -14.63
N THR A 43 -4.25 11.55 -15.06
CA THR A 43 -3.08 11.86 -14.24
C THR A 43 -2.09 12.72 -15.01
N ILE A 44 -1.35 13.56 -14.30
CA ILE A 44 -0.26 14.36 -14.83
C ILE A 44 0.95 14.27 -13.92
N THR A 45 2.11 14.02 -14.52
CA THR A 45 3.41 14.03 -13.85
C THR A 45 4.31 15.07 -14.51
N SER A 46 4.85 16.00 -13.72
CA SER A 46 5.70 17.08 -14.21
C SER A 46 7.06 17.06 -13.53
N LYS A 47 8.12 17.17 -14.34
CA LYS A 47 9.52 17.26 -13.90
C LYS A 47 10.22 18.51 -14.45
N GLU A 48 9.47 19.60 -14.64
CA GLU A 48 10.01 20.86 -15.17
C GLU A 48 11.03 21.50 -14.21
N ILE A 49 10.79 21.39 -12.90
CA ILE A 49 11.71 21.90 -11.87
C ILE A 49 12.72 20.80 -11.54
N ASP A 50 14.00 21.14 -11.61
CA ASP A 50 15.07 20.20 -11.28
C ASP A 50 14.90 19.67 -9.85
N ASN A 51 15.09 18.35 -9.70
CA ASN A 51 14.95 17.61 -8.45
C ASN A 51 13.55 17.56 -7.83
N VAL A 52 12.53 18.10 -8.49
CA VAL A 52 11.12 18.01 -8.03
C VAL A 52 10.29 17.26 -9.06
N THR A 53 9.53 16.27 -8.60
CA THR A 53 8.51 15.59 -9.42
C THR A 53 7.15 15.92 -8.84
N PHE A 54 6.31 16.60 -9.60
CA PHE A 54 4.92 16.86 -9.24
C PHE A 54 4.03 15.77 -9.83
N ASN A 55 3.04 15.33 -9.07
CA ASN A 55 2.01 14.38 -9.49
C ASN A 55 0.65 14.94 -9.10
N ALA A 56 -0.31 14.93 -10.03
CA ALA A 56 -1.69 15.29 -9.75
C ALA A 56 -2.64 14.47 -10.62
N GLY A 57 -3.90 14.39 -10.22
CA GLY A 57 -4.90 13.68 -11.01
C GLY A 57 -6.27 13.61 -10.37
N GLN A 58 -7.19 13.03 -11.13
CA GLN A 58 -8.50 12.60 -10.67
C GLN A 58 -8.78 11.20 -11.21
N LEU A 59 -9.20 10.30 -10.33
CA LEU A 59 -9.65 8.95 -10.66
C LEU A 59 -11.14 8.81 -10.37
N GLU A 60 -11.83 8.03 -11.19
CA GLU A 60 -13.28 7.90 -11.20
C GLU A 60 -13.73 6.47 -10.90
N HIS A 61 -13.02 5.48 -11.44
CA HIS A 61 -13.37 4.08 -11.29
C HIS A 61 -12.14 3.21 -11.04
N ALA A 62 -12.39 2.00 -10.58
CA ALA A 62 -11.37 0.96 -10.45
C ALA A 62 -11.90 -0.39 -10.93
N THR A 63 -11.04 -1.15 -11.58
CA THR A 63 -11.23 -2.58 -11.83
C THR A 63 -10.38 -3.35 -10.83
N GLY A 64 -11.01 -4.12 -9.95
CA GLY A 64 -10.32 -4.87 -8.91
C GLY A 64 -9.50 -6.05 -9.45
N ARG A 65 -8.47 -6.47 -8.71
CA ARG A 65 -7.53 -7.56 -9.06
C ARG A 65 -8.16 -8.93 -9.38
N ALA A 66 -9.43 -9.11 -9.03
CA ALA A 66 -10.20 -10.35 -9.21
C ALA A 66 -11.55 -10.12 -9.92
N SER A 67 -11.71 -8.98 -10.60
CA SER A 67 -12.94 -8.61 -11.31
C SER A 67 -12.64 -8.14 -12.72
N SER A 68 -13.62 -8.28 -13.61
CA SER A 68 -13.64 -7.63 -14.92
C SER A 68 -14.58 -6.42 -14.96
N ASN A 69 -15.32 -6.17 -13.88
CA ASN A 69 -16.23 -5.05 -13.76
C ASN A 69 -15.47 -3.82 -13.24
N SER A 70 -15.75 -2.68 -13.83
CA SER A 70 -15.33 -1.38 -13.32
C SER A 70 -16.41 -0.88 -12.35
N THR A 71 -16.00 -0.41 -11.19
CA THR A 71 -16.90 0.19 -10.18
C THR A 71 -16.41 1.58 -9.83
N GLY A 72 -17.28 2.45 -9.32
CA GLY A 72 -16.82 3.65 -8.65
C GLY A 72 -15.96 3.32 -7.41
N LEU A 73 -15.38 4.36 -6.82
CA LEU A 73 -14.42 4.24 -5.74
C LEU A 73 -15.11 4.31 -4.38
N ALA A 74 -14.58 3.59 -3.40
CA ALA A 74 -15.06 3.62 -2.03
C ALA A 74 -13.93 3.29 -1.05
N VAL A 75 -14.28 3.13 0.21
CA VAL A 75 -13.41 2.66 1.30
C VAL A 75 -13.99 1.36 1.87
N ALA A 76 -13.23 0.64 2.68
CA ALA A 76 -13.69 -0.61 3.28
C ALA A 76 -15.02 -0.40 4.05
N GLY A 77 -16.03 -1.20 3.76
CA GLY A 77 -17.38 -1.04 4.34
C GLY A 77 -18.30 -0.03 3.63
N GLY A 78 -17.77 0.82 2.75
CA GLY A 78 -18.56 1.74 1.94
C GLY A 78 -19.39 1.00 0.90
N THR A 79 -20.67 1.34 0.80
CA THR A 79 -21.60 0.74 -0.19
C THR A 79 -22.02 1.71 -1.28
N GLN A 80 -21.90 3.01 -1.04
CA GLN A 80 -22.07 4.06 -2.03
C GLN A 80 -20.73 4.33 -2.70
N ASP A 81 -20.70 4.45 -4.02
CA ASP A 81 -19.49 4.80 -4.71
C ASP A 81 -19.33 6.32 -4.86
N SER A 82 -18.09 6.73 -5.11
CA SER A 82 -17.67 8.07 -5.43
C SER A 82 -16.82 8.00 -6.69
N ASN A 83 -17.02 8.93 -7.61
CA ASN A 83 -16.26 9.03 -8.85
C ASN A 83 -15.25 10.19 -8.82
N GLN A 84 -14.93 10.71 -7.62
CA GLN A 84 -14.02 11.83 -7.46
C GLN A 84 -12.95 11.52 -6.43
N PHE A 85 -11.91 10.80 -6.85
CA PHE A 85 -10.66 10.73 -6.11
C PHE A 85 -9.65 11.70 -6.70
N ARG A 86 -9.48 12.87 -6.07
CA ARG A 86 -8.53 13.91 -6.51
C ARG A 86 -7.27 13.85 -5.68
N PHE A 87 -6.12 14.00 -6.31
CA PHE A 87 -4.85 14.05 -5.59
C PHE A 87 -3.86 15.03 -6.22
N GLY A 88 -2.91 15.47 -5.41
CA GLY A 88 -1.81 16.34 -5.80
C GLY A 88 -0.67 16.26 -4.81
N GLY A 89 0.56 16.25 -5.29
CA GLY A 89 1.73 16.14 -4.42
C GLY A 89 3.04 16.28 -5.17
N ALA A 90 4.12 16.20 -4.41
CA ALA A 90 5.47 16.32 -4.94
C ALA A 90 6.46 15.45 -4.18
N ASP A 91 7.44 14.93 -4.93
CA ASP A 91 8.67 14.36 -4.42
C ASP A 91 9.82 15.34 -4.69
N TRP A 92 10.51 15.76 -3.65
CA TRP A 92 11.66 16.67 -3.75
C TRP A 92 12.95 15.98 -3.28
N LYS A 93 13.87 15.77 -4.22
CA LYS A 93 15.23 15.33 -3.94
C LYS A 93 16.05 16.53 -3.45
N VAL A 94 16.01 16.78 -2.13
CA VAL A 94 16.73 17.88 -1.47
C VAL A 94 18.24 17.73 -1.68
N THR A 95 18.73 16.49 -1.59
CA THR A 95 20.11 16.11 -1.88
C THR A 95 20.11 14.81 -2.69
N LYS A 96 21.30 14.30 -3.04
CA LYS A 96 21.43 12.98 -3.66
C LYS A 96 20.94 11.81 -2.75
N ASP A 97 20.90 12.05 -1.44
CA ASP A 97 20.64 11.04 -0.42
C ASP A 97 19.30 11.26 0.33
N LEU A 98 18.71 12.45 0.24
CA LEU A 98 17.49 12.85 0.95
C LEU A 98 16.37 13.20 -0.02
N THR A 99 15.24 12.49 0.10
CA THR A 99 13.97 12.81 -0.56
C THR A 99 12.92 13.18 0.48
N LEU A 100 12.25 14.32 0.28
CA LEU A 100 11.06 14.73 1.01
C LEU A 100 9.84 14.58 0.12
N GLN A 101 8.71 14.21 0.71
CA GLN A 101 7.48 13.94 -0.03
C GLN A 101 6.30 14.62 0.68
N TYR A 102 5.42 15.23 -0.09
CA TYR A 102 4.12 15.70 0.39
C TYR A 102 3.04 15.35 -0.62
N TYR A 103 1.94 14.77 -0.16
CA TYR A 103 0.78 14.47 -0.98
C TYR A 103 -0.51 14.82 -0.25
N TYR A 104 -1.49 15.30 -1.02
CA TYR A 104 -2.87 15.43 -0.60
C TYR A 104 -3.73 14.55 -1.50
N ALA A 105 -4.69 13.86 -0.90
CA ALA A 105 -5.73 13.12 -1.62
C ALA A 105 -7.10 13.37 -0.98
N ASN A 106 -8.14 13.33 -1.80
CA ASN A 106 -9.53 13.44 -1.38
C ASN A 106 -10.39 12.49 -2.19
N LEU A 107 -11.04 11.56 -1.49
CA LEU A 107 -12.18 10.82 -2.02
C LEU A 107 -13.45 11.56 -1.57
N GLN A 108 -14.14 12.18 -2.52
CA GLN A 108 -15.38 12.91 -2.23
C GLN A 108 -16.36 12.01 -1.46
N ASP A 109 -16.98 12.59 -0.42
CA ASP A 109 -17.97 11.95 0.46
C ASP A 109 -17.42 10.84 1.37
N TYR A 110 -16.10 10.72 1.45
CA TYR A 110 -15.42 9.79 2.34
C TYR A 110 -14.32 10.44 3.17
N TYR A 111 -13.22 10.85 2.54
CA TYR A 111 -12.07 11.36 3.29
C TYR A 111 -11.21 12.34 2.52
N LYS A 112 -10.47 13.14 3.27
CA LYS A 112 -9.26 13.84 2.82
C LYS A 112 -8.07 13.35 3.63
N GLN A 113 -6.91 13.24 2.99
CA GLN A 113 -5.71 12.68 3.57
C GLN A 113 -4.49 13.51 3.15
N HIS A 114 -3.72 13.92 4.15
CA HIS A 114 -2.39 14.50 3.96
C HIS A 114 -1.35 13.42 4.24
N PHE A 115 -0.30 13.38 3.42
CA PHE A 115 0.86 12.52 3.60
C PHE A 115 2.13 13.35 3.65
N LEU A 116 3.01 13.04 4.60
CA LEU A 116 4.38 13.52 4.68
C LEU A 116 5.33 12.33 4.69
N GLY A 117 6.37 12.39 3.84
CA GLY A 117 7.39 11.36 3.74
C GLY A 117 8.80 11.94 3.80
N ALA A 118 9.73 11.22 4.41
CA ALA A 118 11.15 11.52 4.36
C ALA A 118 11.97 10.24 4.22
N VAL A 119 12.77 10.15 3.15
CA VAL A 119 13.65 9.01 2.89
C VAL A 119 15.08 9.51 2.82
N HIS A 120 15.94 9.02 3.71
CA HIS A 120 17.36 9.34 3.74
C HIS A 120 18.20 8.06 3.66
N VAL A 121 19.19 8.03 2.75
CA VAL A 121 20.16 6.94 2.65
C VAL A 121 21.53 7.48 3.00
N PHE A 122 22.06 7.10 4.17
CA PHE A 122 23.41 7.46 4.59
C PHE A 122 24.41 6.39 4.10
N PRO A 123 25.25 6.67 3.09
CA PRO A 123 26.31 5.76 2.69
C PRO A 123 27.43 5.77 3.75
N ILE A 124 27.83 4.58 4.23
CA ILE A 124 28.89 4.45 5.25
C ILE A 124 30.21 4.06 4.57
N SER A 125 30.17 3.02 3.73
CA SER A 125 31.31 2.54 2.94
C SER A 125 30.80 1.72 1.73
N GLU A 126 31.70 1.14 0.95
CA GLU A 126 31.31 0.28 -0.18
C GLU A 126 30.48 -0.91 0.31
N GLY A 127 29.28 -1.09 -0.24
CA GLY A 127 28.36 -2.16 0.17
C GLY A 127 27.74 -1.97 1.57
N GLN A 128 27.87 -0.79 2.18
CA GLN A 128 27.35 -0.52 3.53
C GLN A 128 26.58 0.80 3.58
N SER A 129 25.34 0.76 4.05
CA SER A 129 24.49 1.95 4.17
C SER A 129 23.47 1.84 5.29
N PHE A 130 22.96 2.99 5.71
CA PHE A 130 21.86 3.10 6.66
C PHE A 130 20.73 3.92 6.05
N LYS A 131 19.57 3.31 5.84
CA LYS A 131 18.36 3.95 5.34
C LYS A 131 17.43 4.31 6.50
N THR A 132 16.88 5.52 6.47
CA THR A 132 15.75 5.97 7.29
C THR A 132 14.57 6.32 6.37
N ASP A 133 13.38 5.84 6.70
CA ASP A 133 12.14 6.08 5.94
C ASP A 133 11.03 6.41 6.95
N LEU A 134 10.57 7.66 6.94
CA LEU A 134 9.56 8.19 7.84
C LEU A 134 8.31 8.53 7.05
N ARG A 135 7.14 8.16 7.57
CA ARG A 135 5.85 8.38 6.93
C ARG A 135 4.84 8.86 7.96
N TYR A 136 4.06 9.86 7.59
CA TYR A 136 2.97 10.38 8.40
C TYR A 136 1.75 10.62 7.53
N PHE A 137 0.60 10.18 8.02
CA PHE A 137 -0.71 10.36 7.41
C PHE A 137 -1.64 11.05 8.41
N ASP A 138 -2.37 12.05 7.94
CA ASP A 138 -3.46 12.71 8.66
C ASP A 138 -4.72 12.65 7.79
N SER A 139 -5.69 11.85 8.23
CA SER A 139 -6.92 11.52 7.53
C SER A 139 -8.12 12.03 8.33
N SER A 140 -8.98 12.77 7.66
CA SER A 140 -10.23 13.29 8.24
C SER A 140 -11.40 13.12 7.28
N SER A 141 -12.61 13.17 7.82
CA SER A 141 -13.86 13.07 7.07
C SER A 141 -13.99 14.16 6.01
N ASP A 142 -14.70 13.81 4.94
CA ASP A 142 -15.06 14.71 3.86
C ASP A 142 -16.50 14.46 3.39
N GLY A 143 -17.21 15.53 3.02
CA GLY A 143 -18.56 15.45 2.47
C GLY A 143 -19.55 14.69 3.35
N ARG A 144 -20.20 13.68 2.77
CA ARG A 144 -21.25 12.87 3.42
C ARG A 144 -20.73 11.77 4.35
N ASN A 145 -19.43 11.70 4.62
CA ASN A 145 -18.88 10.66 5.48
C ASN A 145 -19.54 10.67 6.87
N GLY A 146 -20.06 9.50 7.30
CA GLY A 146 -20.86 9.37 8.52
C GLY A 146 -22.38 9.35 8.27
N ASP A 147 -22.85 9.85 7.12
CA ASP A 147 -24.26 9.73 6.72
C ASP A 147 -24.65 8.27 6.46
N ALA A 148 -25.95 7.98 6.58
CA ALA A 148 -26.51 6.69 6.18
C ALA A 148 -26.13 6.35 4.72
N GLY A 149 -25.44 5.21 4.53
CA GLY A 149 -24.94 4.73 3.23
C GLY A 149 -23.47 5.07 2.93
N TYR A 150 -22.93 6.17 3.47
CA TYR A 150 -21.55 6.65 3.27
C TYR A 150 -20.66 6.33 4.48
N GLN A 151 -20.95 5.21 5.13
CA GLN A 151 -20.23 4.75 6.32
C GLN A 151 -19.00 3.94 5.92
N PHE A 152 -17.94 4.12 6.69
CA PHE A 152 -16.73 3.31 6.64
C PHE A 152 -16.77 2.26 7.77
N ASN A 153 -16.25 1.04 7.53
CA ASN A 153 -16.24 -0.02 8.55
C ASN A 153 -15.02 0.01 9.48
N ASN A 154 -14.20 1.07 9.45
CA ASN A 154 -13.08 1.27 10.37
C ASN A 154 -12.08 0.12 10.38
N ASN A 155 -11.85 -0.50 9.22
CA ASN A 155 -11.04 -1.72 9.05
C ASN A 155 -11.51 -2.88 9.94
N GLY A 156 -12.82 -2.97 10.18
CA GLY A 156 -13.43 -3.92 11.11
C GLY A 156 -13.16 -3.61 12.59
N GLY A 157 -12.66 -2.42 12.90
CA GLY A 157 -12.24 -1.99 14.23
C GLY A 157 -13.11 -0.88 14.83
N TYR A 158 -12.61 -0.35 15.95
CA TYR A 158 -13.19 0.78 16.66
C TYR A 158 -13.11 2.10 15.86
N ALA A 159 -14.06 3.00 16.13
CA ALA A 159 -13.93 4.42 15.86
C ALA A 159 -14.64 5.22 16.95
N LYS A 160 -14.07 6.37 17.30
CA LYS A 160 -14.66 7.30 18.28
C LYS A 160 -15.94 7.95 17.77
N HIS A 161 -15.98 8.27 16.49
CA HIS A 161 -17.16 8.72 15.77
C HIS A 161 -17.51 7.66 14.72
N ALA A 162 -18.53 6.85 15.00
CA ALA A 162 -18.83 5.66 14.20
C ALA A 162 -19.11 6.03 12.73
N GLY A 163 -18.34 5.43 11.82
CA GLY A 163 -18.47 5.63 10.38
C GLY A 163 -17.78 6.88 9.84
N GLU A 164 -17.23 7.73 10.71
CA GLU A 164 -16.46 8.91 10.35
C GLU A 164 -14.95 8.60 10.33
N VAL A 165 -14.24 9.19 9.36
CA VAL A 165 -12.79 9.10 9.27
C VAL A 165 -12.15 10.10 10.24
N ASP A 166 -11.42 9.60 11.22
CA ASP A 166 -10.51 10.34 12.08
C ASP A 166 -9.30 9.46 12.39
N ASN A 167 -8.21 9.65 11.64
CA ASN A 167 -7.03 8.83 11.78
C ASN A 167 -5.74 9.63 11.57
N LYS A 168 -4.80 9.44 12.49
CA LYS A 168 -3.41 9.84 12.33
C LYS A 168 -2.55 8.60 12.42
N THR A 169 -1.75 8.35 11.41
CA THR A 169 -0.88 7.17 11.37
C THR A 169 0.54 7.61 11.05
N TRP A 170 1.51 7.17 11.84
CA TRP A 170 2.92 7.40 11.56
C TRP A 170 3.69 6.08 11.55
N SER A 171 4.73 6.02 10.73
CA SER A 171 5.68 4.91 10.76
C SER A 171 7.11 5.40 10.56
N ALA A 172 8.04 4.74 11.25
CA ALA A 172 9.46 4.93 11.12
C ALA A 172 10.13 3.59 10.85
N MET A 173 10.94 3.54 9.81
CA MET A 173 11.67 2.34 9.42
C MET A 173 13.15 2.67 9.22
N PHE A 174 13.99 1.79 9.75
CA PHE A 174 15.44 1.86 9.66
C PHE A 174 15.96 0.57 9.03
N THR A 175 16.78 0.69 7.98
CA THR A 175 17.44 -0.48 7.36
C THR A 175 18.94 -0.27 7.37
N TYR A 176 19.66 -1.22 7.96
CA TYR A 176 21.11 -1.32 7.85
C TYR A 176 21.48 -2.39 6.82
N THR A 177 22.21 -1.98 5.78
CA THR A 177 22.69 -2.87 4.72
C THR A 177 24.19 -3.08 4.86
N LEU A 178 24.63 -4.34 4.75
CA LEU A 178 26.03 -4.75 4.76
C LEU A 178 26.24 -5.93 3.81
N GLY A 179 26.87 -5.66 2.66
CA GLY A 179 27.07 -6.64 1.60
C GLY A 179 25.74 -7.20 1.11
N GLY A 180 25.60 -8.54 1.15
CA GLY A 180 24.33 -9.21 0.81
C GLY A 180 23.24 -9.09 1.87
N SER A 181 23.55 -8.64 3.09
CA SER A 181 22.60 -8.61 4.22
C SER A 181 21.88 -7.27 4.33
N ALA A 182 20.59 -7.29 4.67
CA ALA A 182 19.86 -6.12 5.14
C ALA A 182 19.04 -6.45 6.39
N PHE A 183 19.20 -5.61 7.42
CA PHE A 183 18.49 -5.68 8.70
C PHE A 183 17.55 -4.50 8.80
N LEU A 184 16.25 -4.75 8.83
CA LEU A 184 15.21 -3.76 8.94
C LEU A 184 14.55 -3.87 10.32
N LEU A 185 14.39 -2.72 10.98
CA LEU A 185 13.58 -2.56 12.18
C LEU A 185 12.69 -1.32 12.00
N GLY A 186 11.44 -1.40 12.41
CA GLY A 186 10.53 -0.28 12.36
C GLY A 186 9.41 -0.36 13.37
N HIS A 187 8.72 0.76 13.49
CA HIS A 187 7.56 0.92 14.35
C HIS A 187 6.51 1.76 13.62
N GLN A 188 5.25 1.43 13.83
CA GLN A 188 4.08 2.14 13.32
C GLN A 188 3.06 2.29 14.44
N GLN A 189 2.40 3.44 14.47
CA GLN A 189 1.29 3.69 15.37
C GLN A 189 0.11 4.25 14.58
N VAL A 190 -1.06 3.65 14.81
CA VAL A 190 -2.35 4.09 14.32
C VAL A 190 -3.09 4.78 15.46
N GLY A 191 -3.64 5.97 15.21
CA GLY A 191 -4.35 6.74 16.23
C GLY A 191 -5.57 6.00 16.80
N ASP A 192 -5.93 6.34 18.04
CA ASP A 192 -7.03 5.70 18.77
C ASP A 192 -8.42 6.09 18.25
N ASP A 193 -8.55 7.21 17.52
CA ASP A 193 -9.84 7.75 17.12
C ASP A 193 -10.50 6.96 15.96
N GLY A 194 -9.71 6.22 15.16
CA GLY A 194 -10.18 5.44 14.01
C GLY A 194 -9.04 4.74 13.25
N GLY A 195 -9.38 3.69 12.48
CA GLY A 195 -8.42 2.94 11.67
C GLY A 195 -7.93 3.72 10.44
N PHE A 196 -6.77 3.34 9.89
CA PHE A 196 -6.20 4.01 8.71
C PHE A 196 -7.05 3.78 7.46
N VAL A 197 -7.44 4.87 6.78
CA VAL A 197 -8.33 4.82 5.60
C VAL A 197 -7.53 4.76 4.29
N TYR A 198 -8.06 4.00 3.32
CA TYR A 198 -7.51 3.84 1.98
C TYR A 198 -8.63 3.42 1.00
N LEU A 199 -8.38 3.59 -0.30
CA LEU A 199 -9.33 3.13 -1.33
C LEU A 199 -9.50 1.62 -1.27
N ASN A 200 -10.75 1.18 -1.13
CA ASN A 200 -11.16 -0.22 -1.18
C ASN A 200 -12.64 -0.33 -1.51
N GLN A 201 -12.94 -0.77 -2.72
CA GLN A 201 -14.27 -0.82 -3.30
C GLN A 201 -14.89 -2.23 -3.27
N GLY A 202 -14.35 -3.13 -2.43
CA GLY A 202 -14.84 -4.50 -2.28
C GLY A 202 -16.28 -4.60 -1.74
N ASN A 203 -16.82 -3.55 -1.13
CA ASN A 203 -18.16 -3.49 -0.55
C ASN A 203 -19.20 -2.76 -1.42
N VAL A 204 -18.79 -2.18 -2.55
CA VAL A 204 -19.71 -1.55 -3.50
C VAL A 204 -20.68 -2.60 -4.05
N VAL A 205 -21.97 -2.25 -4.10
CA VAL A 205 -23.05 -3.17 -4.51
C VAL A 205 -23.62 -2.81 -5.87
N ASN A 206 -24.07 -3.82 -6.61
CA ASN A 206 -24.78 -3.65 -7.87
C ASN A 206 -26.27 -3.30 -7.65
N GLY A 207 -27.01 -3.08 -8.74
CA GLY A 207 -28.45 -2.76 -8.70
C GLY A 207 -29.35 -3.83 -8.06
N ASN A 208 -28.82 -5.04 -7.81
CA ASN A 208 -29.51 -6.12 -7.09
C ASN A 208 -29.03 -6.25 -5.63
N GLY A 209 -28.25 -5.28 -5.12
CA GLY A 209 -27.73 -5.27 -3.76
C GLY A 209 -26.62 -6.29 -3.47
N ARG A 210 -25.97 -6.84 -4.50
CA ARG A 210 -24.87 -7.80 -4.35
C ARG A 210 -23.51 -7.13 -4.52
N PRO A 211 -22.47 -7.49 -3.75
CA PRO A 211 -21.13 -6.94 -3.93
C PRO A 211 -20.61 -7.16 -5.36
N GLU A 212 -20.03 -6.11 -5.97
CA GLU A 212 -19.40 -6.16 -7.29
C GLU A 212 -18.05 -6.90 -7.28
N GLY A 213 -17.51 -7.21 -6.08
CA GLY A 213 -16.32 -8.04 -5.93
C GLY A 213 -15.02 -7.36 -6.38
N ALA A 214 -15.03 -6.04 -6.61
CA ALA A 214 -13.85 -5.24 -6.94
C ALA A 214 -12.92 -4.99 -5.74
N GLY A 215 -12.73 -6.02 -4.90
CA GLY A 215 -11.92 -5.95 -3.69
C GLY A 215 -10.43 -6.19 -3.95
N GLY A 216 -9.62 -5.74 -2.99
CA GLY A 216 -8.18 -5.85 -3.03
C GLY A 216 -7.54 -4.48 -3.15
N ALA A 217 -6.84 -4.10 -2.09
CA ALA A 217 -6.18 -2.82 -1.97
C ALA A 217 -4.75 -3.04 -1.48
N SER A 218 -3.91 -2.04 -1.73
CA SER A 218 -2.61 -1.87 -1.11
C SER A 218 -2.50 -0.42 -0.64
N PHE A 219 -1.66 -0.19 0.35
CA PHE A 219 -1.47 1.14 0.92
C PHE A 219 -0.02 1.34 1.31
N TYR A 220 0.39 2.61 1.41
CA TYR A 220 1.79 2.98 1.50
C TYR A 220 2.35 2.94 2.93
N LEU A 221 2.09 1.85 3.66
CA LEU A 221 2.63 1.57 4.98
C LEU A 221 3.52 0.33 4.94
N PHE A 222 4.51 0.25 5.82
CA PHE A 222 5.42 -0.92 5.87
C PHE A 222 4.74 -2.18 6.37
N THR A 223 3.60 -2.01 7.06
CA THR A 223 2.81 -3.09 7.63
C THR A 223 1.79 -3.67 6.66
N ASP A 224 1.69 -3.18 5.41
CA ASP A 224 0.96 -3.86 4.32
C ASP A 224 1.66 -5.19 4.00
N SER A 225 1.34 -6.20 4.80
CA SER A 225 2.03 -7.49 4.87
C SER A 225 1.36 -8.51 3.93
N MET A 226 1.82 -9.77 3.94
CA MET A 226 1.23 -10.80 3.09
C MET A 226 -0.25 -11.04 3.35
N ILE A 227 -0.65 -11.14 4.62
CA ILE A 227 -2.01 -11.52 5.03
C ILE A 227 -2.77 -10.31 5.56
N ASN A 228 -2.18 -9.56 6.50
CA ASN A 228 -2.84 -8.48 7.21
C ASN A 228 -2.14 -7.12 7.03
N GLY A 229 -2.80 -6.04 7.48
CA GLY A 229 -2.35 -4.67 7.29
C GLY A 229 -1.85 -3.92 8.53
N PHE A 230 -2.23 -4.35 9.74
CA PHE A 230 -1.93 -3.66 11.01
C PHE A 230 -2.30 -2.16 11.00
N VAL A 231 -3.55 -1.90 10.64
CA VAL A 231 -4.11 -0.56 10.34
C VAL A 231 -5.38 -0.26 11.14
N ARG A 232 -5.63 -0.99 12.23
CA ARG A 232 -6.82 -0.81 13.06
C ARG A 232 -6.59 0.28 14.12
N ALA A 233 -7.66 0.89 14.62
CA ALA A 233 -7.56 1.97 15.60
C ALA A 233 -6.74 1.55 16.83
N GLY A 234 -5.88 2.45 17.29
CA GLY A 234 -4.97 2.29 18.44
C GLY A 234 -3.79 1.34 18.24
N GLU A 235 -3.69 0.69 17.08
CA GLU A 235 -2.71 -0.36 16.87
C GLU A 235 -1.26 0.16 16.86
N ASN A 236 -0.45 -0.41 17.74
CA ASN A 236 0.99 -0.16 17.85
C ASN A 236 1.76 -1.35 17.31
N THR A 237 2.38 -1.20 16.13
CA THR A 237 3.05 -2.30 15.43
C THR A 237 4.56 -2.13 15.43
N THR A 238 5.27 -3.07 16.05
CA THR A 238 6.72 -3.21 15.88
C THR A 238 7.02 -4.31 14.88
N PHE A 239 7.91 -4.04 13.94
CA PHE A 239 8.23 -4.98 12.88
C PHE A 239 9.72 -5.04 12.58
N GLY A 240 10.20 -6.20 12.15
CA GLY A 240 11.55 -6.40 11.71
C GLY A 240 11.62 -7.36 10.52
N GLN A 241 12.63 -7.18 9.69
CA GLN A 241 12.91 -8.08 8.57
C GLN A 241 14.42 -8.29 8.43
N TYR A 242 14.82 -9.52 8.19
CA TYR A 242 16.14 -9.83 7.65
C TYR A 242 15.99 -10.29 6.20
N SER A 243 16.80 -9.75 5.31
CA SER A 243 16.93 -10.23 3.94
C SER A 243 18.38 -10.46 3.53
N TYR A 244 18.58 -11.40 2.62
CA TYR A 244 19.89 -11.76 2.10
C TYR A 244 19.89 -11.96 0.58
N ASP A 245 20.86 -11.35 -0.09
CA ASP A 245 21.17 -11.54 -1.51
C ASP A 245 22.37 -12.49 -1.66
N PHE A 246 22.11 -13.69 -2.18
CA PHE A 246 23.11 -14.75 -2.31
C PHE A 246 24.05 -14.55 -3.50
N ALA A 247 23.92 -13.47 -4.29
CA ALA A 247 24.89 -13.14 -5.32
C ALA A 247 26.32 -13.02 -4.76
N SER A 248 26.45 -12.49 -3.54
CA SER A 248 27.74 -12.41 -2.81
C SER A 248 28.35 -13.78 -2.47
N LEU A 249 27.56 -14.84 -2.49
CA LEU A 249 27.97 -16.23 -2.27
C LEU A 249 28.03 -17.04 -3.58
N GLY A 250 28.00 -16.38 -4.73
CA GLY A 250 28.08 -17.03 -6.04
C GLY A 250 26.77 -17.64 -6.54
N VAL A 251 25.63 -17.33 -5.91
CA VAL A 251 24.30 -17.78 -6.36
C VAL A 251 23.46 -16.57 -6.79
N PRO A 252 23.81 -15.89 -7.90
CA PRO A 252 23.06 -14.74 -8.37
C PRO A 252 21.62 -15.13 -8.72
N GLY A 253 20.68 -14.25 -8.37
CA GLY A 253 19.25 -14.48 -8.57
C GLY A 253 18.53 -15.13 -7.40
N LEU A 254 19.26 -15.72 -6.42
CA LEU A 254 18.66 -16.26 -5.19
C LEU A 254 18.60 -15.16 -4.12
N LYS A 255 17.41 -14.95 -3.56
CA LYS A 255 17.18 -14.07 -2.42
C LYS A 255 16.28 -14.74 -1.39
N ALA A 256 16.49 -14.45 -0.12
CA ALA A 256 15.61 -14.89 0.94
C ALA A 256 15.32 -13.77 1.94
N SER A 257 14.16 -13.82 2.56
CA SER A 257 13.81 -12.92 3.66
C SER A 257 12.86 -13.56 4.66
N VAL A 258 12.94 -13.09 5.90
CA VAL A 258 11.98 -13.37 6.96
C VAL A 258 11.61 -12.06 7.64
N ALA A 259 10.32 -11.81 7.78
CA ALA A 259 9.76 -10.68 8.49
C ALA A 259 8.89 -11.15 9.66
N TYR A 260 8.86 -10.36 10.72
CA TYR A 260 7.95 -10.53 11.84
C TYR A 260 7.36 -9.18 12.23
N LEU A 261 6.04 -9.15 12.39
CA LEU A 261 5.26 -7.98 12.76
C LEU A 261 4.44 -8.34 13.99
N ARG A 262 4.41 -7.45 14.97
CA ARG A 262 3.63 -7.59 16.21
C ARG A 262 2.87 -6.30 16.46
N GLY A 263 1.55 -6.38 16.40
CA GLY A 263 0.61 -5.32 16.76
C GLY A 263 0.04 -5.56 18.15
N ASP A 264 0.06 -4.53 18.98
CA ASP A 264 -0.58 -4.51 20.30
C ASP A 264 -1.53 -3.29 20.38
N ASP A 265 -2.32 -3.21 21.45
CA ASP A 265 -3.27 -2.11 21.72
C ASP A 265 -4.38 -1.91 20.67
N VAL A 266 -4.68 -2.95 19.89
CA VAL A 266 -5.73 -2.87 18.88
C VAL A 266 -7.09 -2.71 19.57
N LYS A 267 -7.76 -1.58 19.31
CA LYS A 267 -9.04 -1.25 19.94
C LYS A 267 -10.14 -2.24 19.57
N SER A 268 -10.91 -2.65 20.57
CA SER A 268 -12.07 -3.53 20.37
C SER A 268 -13.17 -2.83 19.58
N ALA A 269 -13.70 -3.50 18.55
CA ALA A 269 -14.89 -3.02 17.83
C ALA A 269 -16.16 -3.03 18.70
N THR A 270 -16.17 -3.81 19.79
CA THR A 270 -17.28 -3.90 20.73
C THR A 270 -17.08 -2.88 21.86
N ALA A 271 -18.09 -2.03 22.11
CA ALA A 271 -18.04 -1.07 23.20
C ALA A 271 -17.77 -1.76 24.55
N GLY A 272 -16.71 -1.32 25.25
CA GLY A 272 -16.28 -1.92 26.52
C GLY A 272 -15.54 -3.25 26.40
N GLY A 273 -15.24 -3.72 25.19
CA GLY A 273 -14.38 -4.87 24.96
C GLY A 273 -12.92 -4.56 25.24
N SER A 274 -12.16 -5.59 25.62
CA SER A 274 -10.71 -5.45 25.81
C SER A 274 -9.98 -5.28 24.47
N ASP A 275 -8.96 -4.43 24.49
CA ASP A 275 -7.99 -4.33 23.40
C ASP A 275 -7.30 -5.69 23.18
N TYR A 276 -6.85 -5.93 21.96
CA TYR A 276 -6.22 -7.19 21.56
C TYR A 276 -4.91 -6.96 20.83
N SER A 277 -4.24 -8.07 20.54
CA SER A 277 -2.97 -8.11 19.83
C SER A 277 -3.03 -9.08 18.66
N GLU A 278 -2.17 -8.83 17.68
CA GLU A 278 -2.00 -9.67 16.50
C GLU A 278 -0.53 -9.75 16.09
N TRP A 279 -0.17 -10.80 15.36
CA TRP A 279 1.16 -10.93 14.81
C TRP A 279 1.15 -11.67 13.49
N GLU A 280 2.13 -11.35 12.65
CA GLU A 280 2.36 -12.01 11.37
C GLU A 280 3.84 -12.33 11.20
N ARG A 281 4.11 -13.52 10.67
CA ARG A 281 5.44 -13.94 10.23
C ARG A 281 5.39 -14.28 8.76
N ASP A 282 6.24 -13.63 7.99
CA ASP A 282 6.36 -13.83 6.55
C ASP A 282 7.74 -14.36 6.19
N MET A 283 7.78 -15.43 5.41
CA MET A 283 8.99 -15.99 4.82
C MET A 283 8.89 -15.92 3.31
N ARG A 284 9.97 -15.54 2.64
CA ARG A 284 10.02 -15.43 1.18
C ARG A 284 11.36 -15.94 0.65
N VAL A 285 11.30 -16.75 -0.40
CA VAL A 285 12.45 -17.19 -1.18
C VAL A 285 12.16 -16.91 -2.65
N ASP A 286 13.06 -16.20 -3.31
CA ASP A 286 13.00 -15.87 -4.74
C ASP A 286 14.20 -16.50 -5.45
N TYR A 287 13.98 -17.07 -6.62
CA TYR A 287 15.05 -17.45 -7.53
C TYR A 287 14.73 -17.04 -8.96
N VAL A 288 15.65 -16.31 -9.59
CA VAL A 288 15.57 -15.94 -11.02
C VAL A 288 16.72 -16.60 -11.77
N ILE A 289 16.41 -17.33 -12.84
CA ILE A 289 17.43 -17.95 -13.69
C ILE A 289 18.19 -16.85 -14.44
N GLN A 290 19.52 -16.83 -14.28
CA GLN A 290 20.37 -15.75 -14.79
C GLN A 290 20.82 -15.93 -16.26
N GLN A 291 20.80 -17.16 -16.77
CA GLN A 291 21.38 -17.51 -18.08
C GLN A 291 20.67 -18.69 -18.76
N GLY A 292 20.94 -18.88 -20.05
CA GLY A 292 20.37 -19.96 -20.85
C GLY A 292 18.95 -19.68 -21.34
N ALA A 293 18.28 -20.73 -21.84
CA ALA A 293 16.96 -20.63 -22.49
C ALA A 293 15.84 -20.14 -21.56
N LEU A 294 15.97 -20.35 -20.24
CA LEU A 294 15.01 -19.91 -19.23
C LEU A 294 15.47 -18.63 -18.51
N LYS A 295 16.44 -17.88 -19.05
CA LYS A 295 16.89 -16.62 -18.45
C LYS A 295 15.70 -15.70 -18.19
N GLY A 296 15.57 -15.22 -16.96
CA GLY A 296 14.46 -14.37 -16.53
C GLY A 296 13.24 -15.13 -16.00
N PHE A 297 13.22 -16.47 -16.07
CA PHE A 297 12.20 -17.26 -15.37
C PHE A 297 12.42 -17.14 -13.87
N GLY A 298 11.41 -16.61 -13.19
CA GLY A 298 11.37 -16.39 -11.75
C GLY A 298 10.48 -17.41 -11.05
N THR A 299 10.91 -17.85 -9.87
CA THR A 299 10.11 -18.63 -8.93
C THR A 299 10.13 -17.92 -7.59
N THR A 300 8.96 -17.74 -6.98
CA THR A 300 8.81 -17.17 -5.64
C THR A 300 8.00 -18.11 -4.77
N LEU A 301 8.55 -18.49 -3.63
CA LEU A 301 7.81 -19.16 -2.55
C LEU A 301 7.62 -18.17 -1.40
N ARG A 302 6.38 -17.98 -0.97
CA ARG A 302 6.03 -17.21 0.23
C ARG A 302 5.21 -18.04 1.19
N GLN A 303 5.48 -17.89 2.48
CA GLN A 303 4.68 -18.47 3.56
C GLN A 303 4.39 -17.37 4.58
N GLY A 304 3.11 -17.15 4.87
CA GLY A 304 2.63 -16.22 5.89
C GLY A 304 1.87 -16.98 6.97
N THR A 305 2.14 -16.63 8.23
CA THR A 305 1.41 -17.12 9.41
C THR A 305 0.94 -15.89 10.18
N TYR A 306 -0.37 -15.68 10.21
CA TYR A 306 -1.04 -14.61 10.95
C TYR A 306 -1.85 -15.20 12.11
N ARG A 307 -1.79 -14.55 13.27
CA ARG A 307 -2.59 -14.90 14.44
C ARG A 307 -3.10 -13.62 15.10
N SER A 308 -4.33 -13.68 15.58
CA SER A 308 -4.97 -12.62 16.39
C SER A 308 -5.51 -13.21 17.68
N SER A 309 -5.46 -12.41 18.75
CA SER A 309 -6.08 -12.72 20.05
C SER A 309 -7.49 -12.15 20.20
N GLY A 310 -7.96 -11.36 19.23
CA GLY A 310 -9.27 -10.72 19.23
C GLY A 310 -10.00 -10.92 17.91
N ALA A 311 -10.34 -9.82 17.24
CA ALA A 311 -11.01 -9.87 15.95
C ALA A 311 -10.01 -10.24 14.84
N GLY A 312 -10.42 -11.11 13.91
CA GLY A 312 -9.61 -11.57 12.77
C GLY A 312 -9.34 -13.08 12.81
N ASP A 313 -9.51 -13.73 11.65
CA ASP A 313 -9.29 -15.16 11.54
C ASP A 313 -7.79 -15.47 11.48
N SER A 314 -7.32 -16.31 12.41
CA SER A 314 -5.97 -16.87 12.32
C SER A 314 -5.81 -17.61 10.99
N GLN A 315 -4.75 -17.29 10.25
CA GLN A 315 -4.56 -17.75 8.89
C GLN A 315 -3.12 -18.21 8.65
N ASP A 316 -2.98 -19.35 7.98
CA ASP A 316 -1.74 -19.75 7.33
C ASP A 316 -1.95 -19.73 5.82
N GLN A 317 -1.00 -19.14 5.09
CA GLN A 317 -1.07 -19.04 3.65
C GLN A 317 0.28 -19.30 2.99
N THR A 318 0.25 -20.11 1.94
CA THR A 318 1.41 -20.36 1.06
C THR A 318 1.10 -19.85 -0.34
N ARG A 319 2.04 -19.12 -0.94
CA ARG A 319 1.97 -18.69 -2.36
C ARG A 319 3.20 -19.22 -3.08
N LEU A 320 2.98 -19.96 -4.17
CA LEU A 320 4.01 -20.37 -5.12
C LEU A 320 3.73 -19.68 -6.45
N ILE A 321 4.66 -18.85 -6.91
CA ILE A 321 4.48 -17.98 -8.07
C ILE A 321 5.58 -18.29 -9.07
N PHE A 322 5.19 -18.45 -10.33
CA PHE A 322 6.09 -18.58 -11.46
C PHE A 322 5.85 -17.41 -12.40
N ASN A 323 6.92 -16.72 -12.79
CA ASN A 323 6.82 -15.56 -13.67
C ASN A 323 7.87 -15.63 -14.78
N TYR A 324 7.47 -15.24 -15.98
CA TYR A 324 8.37 -15.07 -17.11
C TYR A 324 7.92 -13.87 -17.92
N THR A 325 8.81 -12.90 -18.11
CA THR A 325 8.54 -11.73 -18.92
C THR A 325 9.18 -11.93 -20.28
N TYR A 326 8.34 -12.07 -21.31
CA TYR A 326 8.80 -12.10 -22.69
C TYR A 326 8.65 -10.71 -23.31
N ASN A 327 9.74 -10.17 -23.84
CA ASN A 327 9.69 -8.91 -24.57
C ASN A 327 9.45 -9.19 -26.06
N PHE A 328 8.32 -8.71 -26.58
CA PHE A 328 7.97 -8.86 -27.99
C PHE A 328 8.63 -7.81 -28.90
N MET A 329 9.23 -6.75 -28.34
CA MET A 329 9.81 -5.61 -29.09
C MET A 329 11.08 -5.05 -28.46
#